data_AF-A0A5N5WMD8-F1
#
_entry.id   AF-A0A5N5WMD8-F1
#
_cell.length_a   1.000
_cell.length_b   1.000
_cell.length_c   1.000
_cell.angle_alpha   90.00
_cell.angle_beta   90.00
_cell.angle_gamma   90.00
#
_symmetry.space_group_name_H-M   'P 1'
#
loop_
_entity.id
_entity.type
_entity.pdbx_description
1 polymer ?
#
loop_
_entity_poly.entity_id
_entity_poly.type
_entity_poly.pdbx_seq_one_letter_code
_entity_poly.pdbx_strand_id
1 'polypeptide(L)'
;MANLASTYRNQGRWKEAEELEVQVIEIRKRVIGPEHPATLTSMANLAATYQNQGRWKEAEDLNMQVIEANKQVLGPEHPSTLTSMSKLASIYGDQGRLKAAEELEVQVMEICKRVLGLEHPDTLTSMNNLAHTWKSQKKFQIALNLLEQCVALRTRVLGHDHPDALSSSHTLKEWNEVGRSLLNENSLPPGRTTCGQLPPGVSAVMVVTEPNNKGHIDPYQRQQGWKTPANQFIERHPLLIAFKSISPVPQAHDLEEVD
;
A
#
# COMPACT_ATOMS: atom_id res chain seq x y z
N MET A 1 10.28 -25.66 6.42
CA MET A 1 11.17 -24.59 5.89
C MET A 1 10.49 -23.22 5.84
N ALA A 2 9.30 -23.06 5.25
CA ALA A 2 8.59 -21.76 5.26
C ALA A 2 8.41 -21.16 6.68
N ASN A 3 8.13 -22.01 7.67
CA ASN A 3 7.98 -21.57 9.06
C ASN A 3 9.31 -21.10 9.70
N LEU A 4 10.47 -21.58 9.22
CA LEU A 4 11.79 -21.20 9.74
C LEU A 4 12.22 -19.83 9.23
N ALA A 5 12.04 -19.56 7.93
CA ALA A 5 12.29 -18.24 7.35
C ALA A 5 11.42 -17.16 8.01
N SER A 6 10.13 -17.44 8.23
CA SER A 6 9.25 -16.54 8.97
C SER A 6 9.72 -16.30 10.41
N THR A 7 10.24 -17.32 11.08
CA THR A 7 10.81 -17.17 12.44
C THR A 7 12.03 -16.24 12.42
N TYR A 8 12.94 -16.40 11.46
CA TYR A 8 14.09 -15.52 11.32
C TYR A 8 13.71 -14.08 11.01
N ARG A 9 12.73 -13.85 10.14
CA ARG A 9 12.18 -12.51 9.90
C ARG A 9 11.65 -11.85 11.17
N ASN A 10 10.89 -12.58 11.98
CA ASN A 10 10.35 -12.07 13.23
C ASN A 10 11.45 -11.74 14.27
N GLN A 11 12.62 -12.35 14.14
CA GLN A 11 13.81 -12.06 14.96
C GLN A 11 14.69 -10.94 14.37
N GLY A 12 14.31 -10.34 13.23
CA GLY A 12 15.14 -9.36 12.51
C GLY A 12 16.36 -9.95 11.80
N ARG A 13 16.43 -11.29 11.69
CA ARG A 13 17.52 -12.04 11.04
C ARG A 13 17.25 -12.17 9.54
N TRP A 14 17.24 -11.01 8.88
CA TRP A 14 16.78 -10.89 7.49
C TRP A 14 17.66 -11.64 6.49
N LYS A 15 18.97 -11.70 6.74
CA LYS A 15 19.93 -12.37 5.84
C LYS A 15 19.76 -13.88 5.87
N GLU A 16 19.62 -14.47 7.06
CA GLU A 16 19.39 -15.91 7.19
C GLU A 16 18.02 -16.33 6.66
N ALA A 17 17.00 -15.46 6.80
CA ALA A 17 15.70 -15.68 6.18
C ALA A 17 15.81 -15.72 4.65
N GLU A 18 16.49 -14.73 4.06
CA GLU A 18 16.72 -14.65 2.61
C GLU A 18 17.47 -15.86 2.07
N GLU A 19 18.60 -16.24 2.70
CA GLU A 19 19.41 -17.38 2.25
C GLU A 19 18.58 -18.68 2.21
N LEU A 20 17.74 -18.90 3.23
CA LEU A 20 16.82 -20.04 3.26
C LEU A 20 15.72 -19.93 2.20
N GLU A 21 15.13 -18.75 2.01
CA GLU A 21 14.07 -18.53 1.03
C GLU A 21 14.57 -18.76 -0.40
N VAL A 22 15.76 -18.27 -0.74
CA VAL A 22 16.41 -18.50 -2.05
C VAL A 22 16.63 -20.00 -2.28
N GLN A 23 17.22 -20.72 -1.33
CA GLN A 23 17.44 -22.17 -1.44
C GLN A 23 16.13 -22.93 -1.64
N VAL A 24 15.07 -22.58 -0.88
CA VAL A 24 13.75 -23.20 -1.02
C VAL A 24 13.16 -22.95 -2.41
N ILE A 25 13.30 -21.74 -2.95
CA ILE A 25 12.80 -21.40 -4.29
C ILE A 25 13.55 -22.23 -5.35
N GLU A 26 14.87 -22.33 -5.27
CA GLU A 26 15.67 -23.11 -6.23
C GLU A 26 15.27 -24.60 -6.22
N ILE A 27 15.14 -25.19 -5.03
CA ILE A 27 14.70 -26.58 -4.88
C ILE A 27 13.29 -26.76 -5.45
N ARG A 28 12.34 -25.87 -5.14
CA ARG A 28 10.97 -25.96 -5.66
C ARG A 28 10.90 -25.79 -7.17
N LYS A 29 11.63 -24.82 -7.73
CA LYS A 29 11.75 -24.65 -9.18
C LYS A 29 12.22 -25.94 -9.86
N ARG A 30 13.19 -26.64 -9.26
CA ARG A 30 13.72 -27.90 -9.80
C ARG A 30 12.77 -29.09 -9.63
N VAL A 31 12.10 -29.21 -8.49
CA VAL A 31 11.32 -30.42 -8.13
C VAL A 31 9.89 -30.35 -8.64
N ILE A 32 9.21 -29.21 -8.48
CA ILE A 32 7.77 -29.05 -8.77
C ILE A 32 7.49 -28.00 -9.85
N GLY A 33 8.52 -27.30 -10.32
CA GLY A 33 8.43 -26.31 -11.39
C GLY A 33 8.31 -24.86 -10.91
N PRO A 34 8.65 -23.89 -11.78
CA PRO A 34 8.66 -22.46 -11.46
C PRO A 34 7.26 -21.86 -11.27
N GLU A 35 6.27 -22.41 -11.96
CA GLU A 35 4.88 -21.91 -11.97
C GLU A 35 3.99 -22.54 -10.90
N HIS A 36 4.52 -23.52 -10.15
CA HIS A 36 3.74 -24.19 -9.12
C HIS A 36 3.34 -23.20 -8.00
N PRO A 37 2.09 -23.20 -7.50
CA PRO A 37 1.61 -22.24 -6.50
C PRO A 37 2.51 -22.12 -5.25
N ALA A 38 3.05 -23.25 -4.78
CA ALA A 38 4.02 -23.26 -3.67
C ALA A 38 5.34 -22.55 -4.01
N THR A 39 5.85 -22.64 -5.24
CA THR A 39 7.02 -21.90 -5.70
C THR A 39 6.72 -20.40 -5.74
N LEU A 40 5.56 -20.03 -6.29
CA LEU A 40 5.11 -18.64 -6.38
C LEU A 40 4.89 -18.00 -5.01
N THR A 41 4.34 -18.75 -4.06
CA THR A 41 4.20 -18.30 -2.67
C THR A 41 5.57 -18.06 -2.02
N SER A 42 6.55 -18.94 -2.26
CA SER A 42 7.92 -18.74 -1.77
C SER A 42 8.57 -17.49 -2.37
N MET A 43 8.40 -17.25 -3.67
CA MET A 43 8.89 -16.04 -4.33
C MET A 43 8.22 -14.78 -3.78
N ALA A 44 6.91 -14.80 -3.52
CA ALA A 44 6.20 -13.67 -2.90
C ALA A 44 6.69 -13.38 -1.46
N ASN A 45 7.06 -14.42 -0.70
CA ASN A 45 7.63 -14.25 0.63
C ASN A 45 9.04 -13.63 0.58
N LEU A 46 9.88 -14.08 -0.35
CA LEU A 46 11.21 -13.49 -0.58
C LEU A 46 11.09 -12.02 -1.02
N ALA A 47 10.10 -11.68 -1.86
CA ALA A 47 9.85 -10.29 -2.25
C ALA A 47 9.50 -9.42 -1.02
N ALA A 48 8.68 -9.94 -0.11
CA ALA A 48 8.39 -9.24 1.15
C ALA A 48 9.63 -9.14 2.07
N THR A 49 10.52 -10.12 2.05
CA THR A 49 11.81 -10.05 2.75
C THR A 49 12.68 -8.93 2.17
N TYR A 50 12.79 -8.82 0.85
CA TYR A 50 13.50 -7.71 0.20
C TYR A 50 12.88 -6.35 0.50
N GLN A 51 11.56 -6.24 0.50
CA GLN A 51 10.85 -5.02 0.87
C GLN A 51 11.22 -4.56 2.28
N ASN A 52 11.20 -5.47 3.27
CA ASN A 52 11.57 -5.16 4.65
C ASN A 52 13.06 -4.79 4.82
N GLN A 53 13.94 -5.27 3.94
CA GLN A 53 15.34 -4.87 3.91
C GLN A 53 15.57 -3.51 3.19
N GLY A 54 14.52 -2.88 2.64
CA GLY A 54 14.64 -1.66 1.82
C GLY A 54 15.11 -1.92 0.38
N ARG A 55 15.20 -3.19 -0.04
CA ARG A 55 15.62 -3.61 -1.38
C ARG A 55 14.43 -3.63 -2.34
N TRP A 56 13.80 -2.47 -2.51
CA TRP A 56 12.50 -2.37 -3.19
C TRP A 56 12.54 -2.78 -4.67
N LYS A 57 13.68 -2.62 -5.35
CA LYS A 57 13.80 -3.01 -6.77
C LYS A 57 13.75 -4.52 -6.95
N GLU A 58 14.43 -5.26 -6.09
CA GLU A 58 14.42 -6.73 -6.11
C GLU A 58 13.06 -7.28 -5.68
N ALA A 59 12.41 -6.63 -4.70
CA ALA A 59 11.02 -6.94 -4.33
C ALA A 59 10.06 -6.75 -5.51
N GLU A 60 10.16 -5.62 -6.22
CA GLU A 60 9.36 -5.31 -7.41
C GLU A 60 9.57 -6.35 -8.52
N ASP A 61 10.82 -6.62 -8.90
CA ASP A 61 11.15 -7.54 -9.98
C ASP A 61 10.70 -8.97 -9.69
N LEU A 62 10.84 -9.43 -8.44
CA LEU A 62 10.41 -10.75 -8.03
C LEU A 62 8.87 -10.86 -7.96
N ASN A 63 8.20 -9.84 -7.44
CA ASN A 63 6.74 -9.84 -7.34
C ASN A 63 6.07 -9.70 -8.72
N MET A 64 6.69 -9.01 -9.69
CA MET A 64 6.23 -8.99 -11.09
C MET A 64 6.29 -10.38 -11.73
N GLN A 65 7.35 -11.16 -11.48
CA GLN A 65 7.43 -12.54 -11.96
C GLN A 65 6.30 -13.41 -11.38
N VAL A 66 5.98 -13.22 -10.09
CA VAL A 66 4.87 -13.92 -9.44
C VAL A 66 3.52 -13.55 -10.06
N ILE A 67 3.28 -12.26 -10.32
CA ILE A 67 2.05 -11.80 -10.97
C ILE A 67 1.90 -12.44 -12.34
N GLU A 68 2.95 -12.42 -13.16
CA GLU A 68 2.88 -12.98 -14.51
C GLU A 68 2.63 -14.50 -14.49
N ALA A 69 3.33 -15.23 -13.63
CA ALA A 69 3.11 -16.67 -13.48
C ALA A 69 1.70 -17.00 -12.98
N ASN A 70 1.20 -16.29 -11.96
CA ASN A 70 -0.18 -16.47 -11.48
C ASN A 70 -1.21 -16.18 -12.57
N LYS A 71 -0.95 -15.21 -13.44
CA LYS A 71 -1.85 -14.88 -14.56
C LYS A 71 -1.90 -15.97 -15.61
N GLN A 72 -0.76 -16.56 -15.95
CA GLN A 72 -0.71 -17.67 -16.91
C GLN A 72 -1.39 -18.94 -16.34
N VAL A 73 -1.18 -19.24 -15.06
CA VAL A 73 -1.66 -20.48 -14.44
C VAL A 73 -3.12 -20.40 -13.96
N LEU A 74 -3.49 -19.28 -13.33
CA LEU A 74 -4.75 -19.13 -12.60
C LEU A 74 -5.70 -18.10 -13.24
N GLY A 75 -5.16 -17.24 -14.10
CA GLY A 75 -5.89 -16.14 -14.73
C GLY A 75 -5.75 -14.79 -14.01
N PRO A 76 -6.14 -13.70 -14.70
CA PRO A 76 -5.94 -12.33 -14.21
C PRO A 76 -6.80 -11.94 -13.01
N GLU A 77 -7.96 -12.57 -12.86
CA GLU A 77 -8.94 -12.25 -11.80
C GLU A 77 -8.85 -13.19 -10.59
N HIS A 78 -7.93 -14.15 -10.62
CA HIS A 78 -7.78 -15.09 -9.53
C HIS A 78 -7.31 -14.38 -8.24
N PRO A 79 -7.85 -14.72 -7.05
CA PRO A 79 -7.49 -14.06 -5.79
C PRO A 79 -5.97 -14.02 -5.52
N SER A 80 -5.23 -15.06 -5.88
CA SER A 80 -3.76 -15.08 -5.77
C SER A 80 -3.08 -14.05 -6.67
N THR A 81 -3.58 -13.82 -7.89
CA THR A 81 -3.09 -12.78 -8.79
C THR A 81 -3.36 -11.40 -8.22
N LEU A 82 -4.58 -11.17 -7.72
CA LEU A 82 -5.00 -9.91 -7.12
C LEU A 82 -4.20 -9.59 -5.85
N THR A 83 -3.96 -10.61 -5.00
CA THR A 83 -3.09 -10.49 -3.82
C THR A 83 -1.67 -10.08 -4.20
N SER A 84 -1.09 -10.68 -5.24
CA SER A 84 0.24 -10.29 -5.73
C SER A 84 0.25 -8.86 -6.30
N MET A 85 -0.82 -8.43 -6.96
CA MET A 85 -0.96 -7.04 -7.42
C MET A 85 -1.05 -6.05 -6.25
N SER A 86 -1.81 -6.36 -5.18
CA SER A 86 -1.82 -5.53 -3.97
C SER A 86 -0.44 -5.44 -3.31
N LYS A 87 0.33 -6.53 -3.28
CA LYS A 87 1.73 -6.50 -2.80
C LYS A 87 2.61 -5.58 -3.63
N LEU A 88 2.44 -5.56 -4.97
CA LEU A 88 3.17 -4.67 -5.86
C LEU A 88 2.82 -3.20 -5.58
N ALA A 89 1.55 -2.90 -5.31
CA ALA A 89 1.13 -1.55 -4.95
C ALA A 89 1.77 -1.08 -3.64
N SER A 90 1.82 -1.94 -2.62
CA SER A 90 2.53 -1.66 -1.37
C SER A 90 4.02 -1.37 -1.61
N ILE A 91 4.70 -2.15 -2.45
CA ILE A 91 6.10 -1.90 -2.84
C ILE A 91 6.23 -0.52 -3.51
N TYR A 92 5.28 -0.12 -4.37
CA TYR A 92 5.28 1.22 -4.97
C TYR A 92 5.05 2.32 -3.93
N GLY A 93 4.19 2.09 -2.94
CA GLY A 93 3.99 2.97 -1.80
C GLY A 93 5.29 3.24 -1.05
N ASP A 94 6.02 2.18 -0.69
CA ASP A 94 7.30 2.27 0.02
C ASP A 94 8.40 2.98 -0.79
N GLN A 95 8.36 2.85 -2.13
CA GLN A 95 9.24 3.60 -3.03
C GLN A 95 8.84 5.09 -3.19
N GLY A 96 7.74 5.53 -2.57
CA GLY A 96 7.17 6.87 -2.73
C GLY A 96 6.41 7.07 -4.05
N ARG A 97 6.18 6.01 -4.82
CA ARG A 97 5.47 6.04 -6.13
C ARG A 97 3.97 5.93 -5.93
N LEU A 98 3.40 6.84 -5.15
CA LEU A 98 2.02 6.77 -4.66
C LEU A 98 0.96 6.74 -5.79
N LYS A 99 1.20 7.40 -6.92
CA LYS A 99 0.27 7.34 -8.08
C LYS A 99 0.17 5.95 -8.70
N ALA A 100 1.32 5.29 -8.88
CA ALA A 100 1.35 3.93 -9.42
C ALA A 100 0.74 2.91 -8.44
N ALA A 101 0.90 3.14 -7.13
CA ALA A 101 0.23 2.35 -6.10
C ALA A 101 -1.29 2.51 -6.16
N GLU A 102 -1.78 3.76 -6.22
CA GLU A 102 -3.22 4.08 -6.33
C GLU A 102 -3.85 3.45 -7.57
N GLU A 103 -3.24 3.61 -8.75
CA GLU A 103 -3.76 3.03 -9.99
C GLU A 103 -3.93 1.51 -9.90
N LEU A 104 -2.99 0.83 -9.25
CA LEU A 104 -3.02 -0.61 -9.09
C LEU A 104 -4.03 -1.05 -8.01
N GLU A 105 -4.12 -0.33 -6.90
CA GLU A 105 -5.07 -0.61 -5.81
C GLU A 105 -6.52 -0.38 -6.23
N VAL A 106 -6.80 0.68 -6.99
CA VAL A 106 -8.15 0.92 -7.56
C VAL A 106 -8.56 -0.24 -8.47
N GLN A 107 -7.65 -0.68 -9.35
CA GLN A 107 -7.93 -1.83 -10.22
C GLN A 107 -8.22 -3.10 -9.42
N VAL A 108 -7.39 -3.42 -8.42
CA VAL A 108 -7.60 -4.62 -7.60
C VAL A 108 -8.92 -4.53 -6.84
N MET A 109 -9.23 -3.38 -6.23
CA MET A 109 -10.48 -3.17 -5.51
C MET A 109 -11.70 -3.39 -6.39
N GLU A 110 -11.73 -2.82 -7.61
CA GLU A 110 -12.86 -2.96 -8.53
C GLU A 110 -13.01 -4.41 -9.03
N ILE A 111 -11.91 -5.12 -9.30
CA ILE A 111 -11.97 -6.53 -9.70
C ILE A 111 -12.45 -7.40 -8.54
N CYS A 112 -11.90 -7.24 -7.33
CA CYS A 112 -12.34 -7.96 -6.14
C CYS A 112 -13.83 -7.72 -5.87
N LYS A 113 -14.29 -6.46 -5.96
CA LYS A 113 -15.70 -6.10 -5.80
C LYS A 113 -16.59 -6.78 -6.83
N ARG A 114 -16.16 -6.88 -8.09
CA ARG A 114 -16.91 -7.57 -9.17
C ARG A 114 -16.94 -9.09 -9.01
N VAL A 115 -15.80 -9.69 -8.68
CA VAL A 115 -15.61 -11.16 -8.71
C VAL A 115 -16.02 -11.82 -7.39
N LEU A 116 -15.67 -11.19 -6.27
CA LEU A 116 -15.83 -11.76 -4.92
C LEU A 116 -16.97 -11.07 -4.15
N GLY A 117 -17.40 -9.88 -4.60
CA GLY A 117 -18.39 -9.06 -3.93
C GLY A 117 -17.78 -8.02 -2.99
N LEU A 118 -18.61 -7.06 -2.60
CA LEU A 118 -18.20 -5.93 -1.77
C LEU A 118 -17.80 -6.33 -0.34
N GLU A 119 -18.43 -7.37 0.20
CA GLU A 119 -18.24 -7.84 1.59
C GLU A 119 -17.07 -8.81 1.74
N HIS A 120 -16.44 -9.23 0.64
CA HIS A 120 -15.37 -10.20 0.70
C HIS A 120 -14.12 -9.64 1.42
N PRO A 121 -13.44 -10.42 2.28
CA PRO A 121 -12.26 -9.96 3.02
C PRO A 121 -11.17 -9.35 2.13
N ASP A 122 -10.96 -9.89 0.94
CA ASP A 122 -9.98 -9.35 -0.03
C ASP A 122 -10.39 -7.97 -0.53
N THR A 123 -11.67 -7.75 -0.87
CA THR A 123 -12.19 -6.44 -1.28
C THR A 123 -12.00 -5.41 -0.16
N LEU A 124 -12.36 -5.79 1.07
CA LEU A 124 -12.21 -4.92 2.25
C LEU A 124 -10.74 -4.59 2.54
N THR A 125 -9.84 -5.56 2.34
CA THR A 125 -8.39 -5.35 2.46
C THR A 125 -7.88 -4.40 1.38
N SER A 126 -8.32 -4.54 0.13
CA SER A 126 -7.96 -3.59 -0.94
C SER A 126 -8.49 -2.18 -0.67
N MET A 127 -9.72 -2.03 -0.17
CA MET A 127 -10.28 -0.73 0.25
C MET A 127 -9.44 -0.07 1.35
N ASN A 128 -9.04 -0.85 2.35
CA ASN A 128 -8.19 -0.35 3.44
C ASN A 128 -6.84 0.14 2.90
N ASN A 129 -6.18 -0.65 2.05
CA ASN A 129 -4.88 -0.28 1.47
C ASN A 129 -4.99 1.00 0.62
N LEU A 130 -6.02 1.11 -0.22
CA LEU A 130 -6.28 2.30 -1.02
C LEU A 130 -6.49 3.55 -0.15
N ALA A 131 -7.23 3.43 0.95
CA ALA A 131 -7.40 4.52 1.90
C ALA A 131 -6.05 4.99 2.48
N HIS A 132 -5.16 4.06 2.85
CA HIS A 132 -3.82 4.41 3.32
C HIS A 132 -2.99 5.12 2.24
N THR A 133 -3.05 4.66 0.99
CA THR A 133 -2.38 5.33 -0.14
C THR A 133 -2.90 6.75 -0.35
N TRP A 134 -4.23 6.95 -0.32
CA TRP A 134 -4.83 8.28 -0.42
C TRP A 134 -4.46 9.20 0.74
N LYS A 135 -4.38 8.67 1.96
CA LYS A 135 -3.87 9.42 3.11
C LYS A 135 -2.43 9.89 2.87
N SER A 136 -1.55 9.00 2.38
CA SER A 136 -0.16 9.34 2.04
C SER A 136 -0.07 10.40 0.92
N GLN A 137 -1.05 10.44 0.03
CA GLN A 137 -1.18 11.48 -1.00
C GLN A 137 -1.82 12.79 -0.50
N LYS A 138 -2.08 12.93 0.80
CA LYS A 138 -2.78 14.09 1.42
C LYS A 138 -4.24 14.25 0.95
N LYS A 139 -4.85 13.22 0.36
CA LYS A 139 -6.28 13.15 0.02
C LYS A 139 -7.10 12.70 1.24
N PHE A 140 -6.92 13.38 2.38
CA PHE A 140 -7.39 12.90 3.70
C PHE A 140 -8.90 12.63 3.77
N GLN A 141 -9.73 13.51 3.21
CA GLN A 141 -11.20 13.36 3.31
C GLN A 141 -11.71 12.13 2.54
N ILE A 142 -11.16 11.89 1.35
CA ILE A 142 -11.54 10.75 0.51
C ILE A 142 -11.05 9.45 1.15
N ALA A 143 -9.82 9.46 1.69
CA ALA A 143 -9.25 8.35 2.45
C ALA A 143 -10.11 8.00 3.68
N LEU A 144 -10.54 9.01 4.44
CA LEU A 144 -11.35 8.82 5.63
C LEU A 144 -12.70 8.19 5.30
N ASN A 145 -13.41 8.72 4.31
CA ASN A 145 -14.70 8.17 3.87
C ASN A 145 -14.58 6.71 3.42
N LEU A 146 -13.55 6.37 2.63
CA LEU A 146 -13.32 4.99 2.21
C LEU A 146 -13.03 4.06 3.40
N LEU A 147 -12.24 4.53 4.37
CA LEU A 147 -11.95 3.77 5.60
C LEU A 147 -13.20 3.59 6.46
N GLU A 148 -14.06 4.60 6.59
CA GLU A 148 -15.34 4.51 7.29
C GLU A 148 -16.24 3.43 6.69
N GLN A 149 -16.36 3.41 5.36
CA GLN A 149 -17.11 2.36 4.65
C GLN A 149 -16.50 0.98 4.90
N CYS A 150 -15.16 0.84 4.83
CA CYS A 150 -14.48 -0.42 5.08
C CYS A 150 -14.72 -0.94 6.51
N VAL A 151 -14.62 -0.07 7.53
CA VAL A 151 -14.88 -0.43 8.93
C VAL A 151 -16.32 -0.86 9.15
N ALA A 152 -17.29 -0.15 8.56
CA ALA A 152 -18.70 -0.50 8.66
C ALA A 152 -18.98 -1.89 8.08
N LEU A 153 -18.42 -2.19 6.90
CA LEU A 153 -18.54 -3.50 6.26
C LEU A 153 -17.84 -4.61 7.05
N ARG A 154 -16.59 -4.39 7.49
CA ARG A 154 -15.85 -5.37 8.31
C ARG A 154 -16.58 -5.71 9.60
N THR A 155 -17.13 -4.69 10.27
CA THR A 155 -17.90 -4.88 11.51
C THR A 155 -19.18 -5.67 11.26
N ARG A 156 -19.86 -5.43 10.14
CA ARG A 156 -21.08 -6.16 9.75
C ARG A 156 -20.80 -7.63 9.42
N VAL A 157 -19.75 -7.90 8.65
CA VAL A 157 -19.46 -9.23 8.09
C VAL A 157 -18.72 -10.12 9.10
N LEU A 158 -17.71 -9.58 9.77
CA LEU A 158 -16.81 -10.34 10.65
C LEU A 158 -17.18 -10.23 12.13
N GLY A 159 -18.01 -9.25 12.48
CA GLY A 159 -18.34 -8.91 13.86
C GLY A 159 -17.33 -7.94 14.49
N HIS A 160 -17.75 -7.31 15.59
CA HIS A 160 -16.99 -6.25 16.25
C HIS A 160 -15.67 -6.73 16.89
N ASP A 161 -15.59 -7.99 17.30
CA ASP A 161 -14.43 -8.59 17.97
C ASP A 161 -13.35 -9.10 17.01
N HIS A 162 -13.62 -9.08 15.69
CA HIS A 162 -12.66 -9.60 14.72
C HIS A 162 -11.39 -8.72 14.70
N PRO A 163 -10.17 -9.30 14.72
CA PRO A 163 -8.92 -8.53 14.73
C PRO A 163 -8.84 -7.46 13.63
N ASP A 164 -9.25 -7.78 12.41
CA ASP A 164 -9.24 -6.83 11.29
C ASP A 164 -10.26 -5.69 11.45
N ALA A 165 -11.42 -5.97 12.07
CA ALA A 165 -12.44 -4.96 12.34
C ALA A 165 -11.99 -4.01 13.46
N LEU A 166 -11.38 -4.56 14.52
CA LEU A 166 -10.78 -3.79 15.61
C LEU A 166 -9.62 -2.92 15.11
N SER A 167 -8.72 -3.48 14.31
CA SER A 167 -7.58 -2.77 13.75
C SER A 167 -8.03 -1.59 12.88
N SER A 168 -8.93 -1.82 11.91
CA SER A 168 -9.44 -0.72 11.08
C SER A 168 -10.24 0.31 11.87
N SER A 169 -11.00 -0.11 12.89
CA SER A 169 -11.73 0.81 13.77
C SER A 169 -10.79 1.69 14.59
N HIS A 170 -9.68 1.13 15.08
CA HIS A 170 -8.65 1.89 15.78
C HIS A 170 -8.01 2.91 14.84
N THR A 171 -7.60 2.49 13.64
CA THR A 171 -7.06 3.37 12.61
C THR A 171 -8.03 4.49 12.25
N LEU A 172 -9.33 4.20 12.14
CA LEU A 172 -10.35 5.21 11.87
C LEU A 172 -10.48 6.24 13.00
N LYS A 173 -10.40 5.82 14.27
CA LYS A 173 -10.41 6.72 15.43
C LYS A 173 -9.20 7.64 15.42
N GLU A 174 -8.01 7.08 15.22
CA GLU A 174 -6.77 7.86 15.11
C GLU A 174 -6.86 8.93 14.00
N TRP A 175 -7.38 8.55 12.83
CA TRP A 175 -7.47 9.48 11.70
C TRP A 175 -8.50 10.59 11.96
N ASN A 176 -9.60 10.27 12.63
CA ASN A 176 -10.60 11.26 13.03
C ASN A 176 -10.05 12.24 14.08
N GLU A 177 -9.25 11.77 15.03
CA GLU A 177 -8.61 12.63 16.03
C GLU A 177 -7.60 13.59 15.40
N VAL A 178 -6.76 13.07 14.49
CA VAL A 178 -5.81 13.89 13.72
C VAL A 178 -6.56 14.90 12.83
N GLY A 179 -7.62 14.46 12.13
CA GLY A 179 -8.45 15.32 11.29
C GLY A 179 -9.10 16.47 12.08
N ARG A 180 -9.67 16.18 13.26
CA ARG A 180 -10.23 17.20 14.16
C ARG A 180 -9.17 18.17 14.68
N SER A 181 -7.98 17.68 14.98
CA SER A 181 -6.87 18.51 15.48
C SER A 181 -6.40 19.50 14.40
N LEU A 182 -6.27 19.04 13.14
CA LEU A 182 -5.95 19.90 11.99
C LEU A 182 -7.05 20.94 11.71
N LEU A 183 -8.32 20.61 11.95
CA LEU A 183 -9.42 21.57 11.81
C LEU A 183 -9.44 22.60 12.95
N ASN A 184 -9.15 22.18 14.19
CA ASN A 184 -9.11 23.06 15.36
C ASN A 184 -7.95 24.06 15.30
N GLU A 185 -6.76 23.66 14.81
CA GLU A 185 -5.63 24.60 14.63
C GLU A 185 -5.92 25.66 13.57
N ASN A 186 -6.68 25.32 12.52
CA ASN A 186 -7.11 26.26 11.48
C ASN A 186 -8.31 27.14 11.89
N SER A 187 -8.87 26.92 13.10
CA SER A 187 -10.04 27.63 13.62
C SER A 187 -9.71 28.66 14.72
N LEU A 188 -8.44 28.78 15.13
CA LEU A 188 -8.01 29.87 16.01
C LEU A 188 -8.06 31.19 15.22
N PRO A 189 -8.83 32.21 15.67
CA PRO A 189 -8.79 33.52 15.02
C PRO A 189 -7.37 34.08 15.11
N PRO A 190 -6.94 34.96 14.19
CA PRO A 190 -5.67 35.68 14.34
C PRO A 190 -5.75 36.53 15.61
N GLY A 191 -5.30 35.95 16.72
CA GLY A 191 -5.23 36.59 18.02
C GLY A 191 -4.23 37.74 17.91
N ARG A 192 -4.74 38.96 18.15
CA ARG A 192 -3.97 40.19 18.27
C ARG A 192 -2.63 39.94 18.96
N THR A 193 -1.54 40.16 18.24
CA THR A 193 -0.24 40.41 18.85
C THR A 193 -0.36 41.73 19.60
N THR A 194 -0.76 41.69 20.87
CA THR A 194 -0.45 42.80 21.77
C THR A 194 1.06 42.84 21.89
N CYS A 195 1.63 43.92 21.35
CA CYS A 195 3.03 44.27 21.47
C CYS A 195 3.37 44.45 22.97
N GLY A 196 3.75 43.35 23.62
CA GLY A 196 4.38 43.36 24.93
C GLY A 196 5.88 43.51 24.71
N GLN A 197 6.41 44.67 25.10
CA GLN A 197 7.83 45.00 25.05
C GLN A 197 8.68 43.90 25.69
N LEU A 198 9.63 43.33 24.93
CA LEU A 198 10.78 42.65 25.51
C LEU A 198 11.77 43.70 26.05
N PRO A 199 12.35 43.51 27.25
CA PRO A 199 13.51 44.28 27.65
C PRO A 199 14.74 43.86 26.81
N PRO A 200 15.64 44.79 26.44
CA PRO A 200 16.82 44.47 25.65
C PRO A 200 17.89 43.82 26.52
N GLY A 201 18.39 42.63 26.15
CA GLY A 201 19.63 42.11 26.75
C GLY A 201 19.80 40.61 26.96
N VAL A 202 18.96 39.72 26.43
CA VAL A 202 19.22 38.27 26.54
C VAL A 202 19.12 37.60 25.18
N SER A 203 20.28 37.19 24.66
CA SER A 203 20.39 36.35 23.48
C SER A 203 19.94 34.94 23.85
N ALA A 204 18.70 34.57 23.52
CA ALA A 204 18.21 33.22 23.67
C ALA A 204 18.70 32.37 22.48
N VAL A 205 19.83 31.70 22.67
CA VAL A 205 20.29 30.61 21.82
C VAL A 205 19.28 29.46 21.95
N MET A 206 18.43 29.28 20.95
CA MET A 206 17.61 28.08 20.86
C MET A 206 18.50 26.96 20.29
N VAL A 207 19.06 26.15 21.19
CA VAL A 207 19.72 24.89 20.83
C VAL A 207 18.62 23.92 20.40
N VAL A 208 18.36 23.87 19.09
CA VAL A 208 17.63 22.75 18.48
C VAL A 208 18.63 21.59 18.43
N THR A 209 18.50 20.65 19.36
CA THR A 209 19.19 19.37 19.24
C THR A 209 18.44 18.55 18.18
N GLU A 210 19.09 18.36 17.03
CA GLU A 210 18.70 17.38 16.03
C GLU A 210 18.78 15.96 16.62
N PRO A 211 17.78 15.08 16.43
CA PRO A 211 18.05 13.67 16.47
C PRO A 211 18.70 13.27 15.15
N ASN A 212 20.00 12.99 15.25
CA ASN A 212 20.81 12.23 14.31
C ASN A 212 19.99 11.07 13.69
N ASN A 213 19.70 11.14 12.39
CA ASN A 213 19.60 9.91 11.60
C ASN A 213 20.09 10.13 10.18
N LYS A 214 21.12 9.36 9.84
CA LYS A 214 21.86 9.42 8.57
C LYS A 214 21.01 8.88 7.44
N GLY A 215 21.00 9.59 6.31
CA GLY A 215 20.40 9.17 5.06
C GLY A 215 19.43 10.19 4.48
N HIS A 216 19.86 11.46 4.35
CA HIS A 216 19.08 12.51 3.71
C HIS A 216 18.97 12.20 2.19
N ILE A 217 17.81 11.72 1.77
CA ILE A 217 17.40 11.76 0.36
C ILE A 217 16.37 12.88 0.24
N ASP A 218 16.74 13.93 -0.49
CA ASP A 218 15.92 15.10 -0.78
C ASP A 218 14.57 14.71 -1.42
N PRO A 219 13.42 15.01 -0.78
CA PRO A 219 12.10 14.63 -1.27
C PRO A 219 11.58 15.45 -2.44
N TYR A 220 12.30 16.48 -2.93
CA TYR A 220 11.79 17.41 -3.96
C TYR A 220 12.39 17.26 -5.37
N GLN A 221 13.37 16.40 -5.61
CA GLN A 221 14.04 16.32 -6.92
C GLN A 221 13.45 15.33 -7.94
N ARG A 222 12.33 14.62 -7.67
CA ARG A 222 11.82 13.59 -8.58
C ARG A 222 10.60 13.98 -9.44
N GLN A 223 10.47 15.26 -9.83
CA GLN A 223 9.42 15.74 -10.75
C GLN A 223 9.90 16.04 -12.19
N GLN A 224 11.11 15.64 -12.58
CA GLN A 224 11.62 15.87 -13.95
C GLN A 224 11.72 14.55 -14.74
N GLY A 225 10.69 14.20 -15.50
CA GLY A 225 10.84 13.54 -16.80
C GLY A 225 11.40 12.10 -16.89
N TRP A 226 11.44 11.30 -15.83
CA TRP A 226 11.81 9.89 -15.97
C TRP A 226 10.62 9.10 -16.50
N LYS A 227 10.69 8.62 -17.76
CA LYS A 227 9.94 7.43 -18.16
C LYS A 227 10.52 6.26 -17.37
N THR A 228 10.01 6.07 -16.16
CA THR A 228 10.40 4.99 -15.26
C THR A 228 10.09 3.64 -15.93
N PRO A 229 10.84 2.57 -15.63
CA PRO A 229 10.49 1.21 -16.03
C PRO A 229 9.04 0.85 -15.64
N ALA A 230 8.52 1.50 -14.61
CA ALA A 230 7.12 1.51 -14.21
C ALA A 230 6.14 2.07 -15.25
N ASN A 231 6.44 3.21 -15.87
CA ASN A 231 5.62 3.73 -16.96
C ASN A 231 5.73 2.83 -18.19
N GLN A 232 6.89 2.20 -18.44
CA GLN A 232 7.01 1.19 -19.49
C GLN A 232 6.23 -0.10 -19.16
N PHE A 233 6.19 -0.53 -17.90
CA PHE A 233 5.36 -1.64 -17.43
C PHE A 233 3.87 -1.26 -17.56
N ILE A 234 3.46 -0.08 -17.08
CA ILE A 234 2.07 0.37 -17.15
C ILE A 234 1.58 0.55 -18.59
N GLU A 235 2.41 1.10 -19.48
CA GLU A 235 2.05 1.34 -20.88
C GLU A 235 2.21 0.12 -21.80
N ARG A 236 3.09 -0.85 -21.47
CA ARG A 236 3.42 -1.98 -22.36
C ARG A 236 3.03 -3.35 -21.81
N HIS A 237 2.54 -3.48 -20.58
CA HIS A 237 2.19 -4.79 -20.02
C HIS A 237 0.87 -5.29 -20.65
N PRO A 238 0.85 -6.51 -21.23
CA PRO A 238 -0.31 -7.05 -21.95
C PRO A 238 -1.61 -7.01 -21.15
N LEU A 239 -1.52 -7.10 -19.83
CA LEU A 239 -2.67 -7.10 -18.92
C LEU A 239 -3.25 -5.73 -18.65
N LEU A 240 -2.47 -4.67 -18.77
CA LEU A 240 -2.97 -3.29 -18.65
C LEU A 240 -3.50 -2.78 -20.00
N ILE A 241 -3.00 -3.34 -21.10
CA ILE A 241 -3.52 -3.11 -22.46
C ILE A 241 -4.84 -3.88 -22.69
N ALA A 242 -4.90 -5.14 -22.28
CA ALA A 242 -6.12 -5.96 -22.35
C ALA A 242 -7.24 -5.41 -21.45
N PHE A 243 -6.91 -4.74 -20.34
CA PHE A 243 -7.91 -4.11 -19.47
C PHE A 243 -8.41 -2.77 -20.01
N LYS A 244 -7.55 -1.96 -20.64
CA LYS A 244 -7.96 -0.73 -21.35
C LYS A 244 -8.92 -0.98 -22.52
N SER A 245 -8.96 -2.21 -23.04
CA SER A 245 -9.84 -2.62 -24.13
C SER A 245 -11.18 -3.20 -23.66
N ILE A 246 -11.37 -3.38 -22.34
CA ILE A 246 -12.65 -3.79 -21.74
C ILE A 246 -13.30 -2.54 -21.11
N SER A 247 -13.89 -1.70 -21.99
CA SER A 247 -14.97 -0.70 -21.79
C SER A 247 -14.91 0.32 -20.62
N PRO A 248 -15.53 1.51 -20.80
CA PRO A 248 -15.17 2.71 -20.05
C PRO A 248 -15.68 2.68 -18.61
N VAL A 249 -14.89 3.30 -17.73
CA VAL A 249 -15.25 3.73 -16.39
C VAL A 249 -16.59 4.50 -16.45
N PRO A 250 -17.63 4.11 -15.71
CA PRO A 250 -18.82 4.95 -15.56
C PRO A 250 -18.39 6.25 -14.89
N GLN A 251 -18.60 7.37 -15.57
CA GLN A 251 -18.47 8.68 -14.95
C GLN A 251 -19.53 8.81 -13.85
N ALA A 252 -19.19 9.53 -12.79
CA ALA A 252 -20.02 9.72 -11.60
C ALA A 252 -21.24 10.63 -11.84
N HIS A 253 -22.06 10.31 -12.85
CA HIS A 253 -23.32 11.01 -13.14
C HIS A 253 -24.56 10.10 -13.27
N ASP A 254 -24.43 8.77 -13.19
CA ASP A 254 -25.56 7.85 -13.38
C ASP A 254 -26.06 7.25 -12.05
N LEU A 255 -26.46 8.10 -11.10
CA LEU A 255 -27.19 7.70 -9.88
C LEU A 255 -28.55 8.39 -9.73
N GLU A 256 -29.15 8.86 -10.82
CA GLU A 256 -30.57 9.22 -10.81
C GLU A 256 -31.31 8.48 -11.94
N GLU A 257 -32.52 8.03 -11.59
CA GLU A 257 -33.51 7.28 -12.40
C GLU A 257 -33.36 5.75 -12.48
N VAL A 258 -33.97 5.07 -11.50
CA VAL A 258 -34.90 3.97 -11.79
C VAL A 258 -36.09 4.07 -10.81
N ASP A 259 -37.23 4.49 -11.37
CA ASP A 259 -38.64 4.50 -10.91
C ASP A 259 -39.01 4.91 -9.47
#